data_AF-A0A3A9T328-F1
#
_entry.id   AF-A0A3A9T328-F1
#
_cell.length_a   1.000
_cell.length_b   1.000
_cell.length_c   1.000
_cell.angle_alpha   90.00
_cell.angle_beta   90.00
_cell.angle_gamma   90.00
#
_symmetry.space_group_name_H-M   'P 1'
#
loop_
_entity.id
_entity.type
_entity.pdbx_description
1 polymer ?
#
loop_
_entity_poly.entity_id
_entity_poly.type
_entity_poly.pdbx_seq_one_letter_code
_entity_poly.pdbx_strand_id
1 'polypeptide(L)'
;MLTGCGRIPDGEYAASVTLTGGSGRAYVESPCKVTVSGQTITADIVWSSPNYDFMMVDGVRYEPVNSEGNSEFIIPVKLGKEMSVQADTTAMSTPHLIDYTLKFEVIDGGEADPEASGEGALEEAESKVEAAIDEAESLLEHEESEEDIVGFITERLGKKIVSTDDITYATGFKIYRLEGDYVLISVRDSRYYLIIPEDTTVSGLPELGEGIVSLSPIGDPDVELVAVRRPIDSIYLAASAVMCQFDAIDAIDLIKLSGTQRDDWYVDAAKDAMDAGSLLYGGKYSAPDYEMMVDKDVDLAIDNTMILHSPKVIEKLEKLGIPTFVDWSSYEESILGRLEWIKVYGVLSGKEDEAAKVFLQQKQMVEAVDAGALKGKSVAVFSVNTRHQICTKKGNDYLVKIIEAAGGTYLMPEGVSDDNNQSQVTISVEAFYQYAREADILIYNAVIEDAPGSLSDLAGMDSTFGDFEAVKSGEVYVVSGSLYQLASKSGSIAQSVGEVLSGEKEKTDYIYKLK
;
A
#
# COMPACT_ATOMS: atom_id res chain seq x y z
N MET A 1 18.89 39.48 -24.78
CA MET A 1 19.11 40.60 -23.84
C MET A 1 17.78 40.99 -23.24
N LEU A 2 17.58 40.64 -21.96
CA LEU A 2 16.98 41.47 -20.90
C LEU A 2 16.95 40.61 -19.63
N THR A 3 17.95 40.82 -18.80
CA THR A 3 17.99 40.43 -17.39
C THR A 3 16.87 41.16 -16.64
N GLY A 4 16.10 40.45 -15.83
CA GLY A 4 15.19 41.04 -14.85
C GLY A 4 14.76 39.98 -13.83
N CYS A 5 15.10 40.20 -12.55
CA CYS A 5 14.61 39.40 -11.44
C CYS A 5 13.10 39.18 -11.58
N GLY A 6 12.67 37.93 -11.77
CA GLY A 6 11.25 37.59 -11.85
C GLY A 6 10.56 37.95 -10.54
N ARG A 7 9.76 39.03 -10.55
CA ARG A 7 8.78 39.29 -9.51
C ARG A 7 7.58 38.40 -9.81
N ILE A 8 7.24 37.54 -8.86
CA ILE A 8 5.96 36.83 -8.88
C ILE A 8 4.85 37.88 -8.70
N PRO A 9 3.78 37.87 -9.51
CA PRO A 9 2.65 38.78 -9.32
C PRO A 9 2.02 38.65 -7.93
N ASP A 10 1.25 39.66 -7.52
CA ASP A 10 0.41 39.52 -6.33
C ASP A 10 -0.68 38.48 -6.60
N GLY A 11 -0.92 37.59 -5.64
CA GLY A 11 -1.84 36.47 -5.79
C GLY A 11 -1.63 35.37 -4.74
N GLU A 12 -2.48 34.36 -4.80
CA GLU A 12 -2.33 33.13 -4.02
C GLU A 12 -1.80 32.01 -4.91
N TYR A 13 -0.85 31.25 -4.38
CA TYR A 13 -0.11 30.22 -5.09
C TYR A 13 -0.04 28.97 -4.24
N ALA A 14 -0.08 27.80 -4.86
CA ALA A 14 0.36 26.57 -4.22
C ALA A 14 1.89 26.50 -4.30
N ALA A 15 2.55 26.16 -3.19
CA ALA A 15 3.99 25.91 -3.16
C ALA A 15 4.30 24.59 -2.48
N SER A 16 5.23 23.82 -3.05
CA SER A 16 5.82 22.70 -2.33
C SER A 16 6.69 23.23 -1.20
N VAL A 17 6.71 22.52 -0.08
CA VAL A 17 7.50 22.87 1.11
C VAL A 17 8.33 21.67 1.47
N THR A 18 9.64 21.88 1.51
CA THR A 18 10.57 20.89 2.05
C THR A 18 11.00 21.35 3.44
N LEU A 19 10.92 20.45 4.41
CA LEU A 19 11.41 20.66 5.77
C LEU A 19 12.54 19.68 6.04
N THR A 20 13.67 20.21 6.51
CA THR A 20 14.83 19.42 6.97
C THR A 20 15.27 19.92 8.35
N GLY A 21 15.99 19.08 9.10
CA GLY A 21 16.37 19.38 10.49
C GLY A 21 15.45 18.70 11.53
N GLY A 22 15.68 18.98 12.81
CA GLY A 22 15.07 18.23 13.91
C GLY A 22 15.43 16.74 13.92
N SER A 23 14.48 15.89 14.29
CA SER A 23 14.62 14.42 14.37
C SER A 23 14.19 13.68 13.10
N GLY A 24 13.83 14.39 12.02
CA GLY A 24 13.34 13.79 10.77
C GLY A 24 11.86 13.33 10.78
N ARG A 25 11.21 13.27 11.95
CA ARG A 25 9.80 12.84 12.10
C ARG A 25 8.76 13.95 11.89
N ALA A 26 9.18 15.21 11.99
CA ALA A 26 8.32 16.36 11.80
C ALA A 26 8.21 16.68 10.31
N TYR A 27 7.00 16.95 9.83
CA TYR A 27 6.78 17.48 8.48
C TYR A 27 5.81 18.65 8.54
N VAL A 28 5.78 19.42 7.45
CA VAL A 28 4.73 20.42 7.21
C VAL A 28 3.94 19.96 5.99
N GLU A 29 2.62 20.15 6.02
CA GLU A 29 1.75 19.77 4.92
C GLU A 29 2.19 20.48 3.63
N SER A 30 2.22 19.70 2.54
CA SER A 30 2.63 20.17 1.23
C SER A 30 1.69 19.59 0.16
N PRO A 31 1.24 20.41 -0.83
CA PRO A 31 1.55 21.81 -1.02
C PRO A 31 0.90 22.72 0.03
N CYS A 32 1.53 23.87 0.29
CA CYS A 32 1.01 24.88 1.19
C CYS A 32 0.57 26.12 0.40
N LYS A 33 -0.31 26.95 0.99
CA LYS A 33 -0.75 28.20 0.36
C LYS A 33 0.29 29.29 0.60
N VAL A 34 0.70 29.97 -0.46
CA VAL A 34 1.59 31.14 -0.44
C VAL A 34 0.85 32.35 -0.97
N THR A 35 0.83 33.43 -0.20
CA THR A 35 0.24 34.71 -0.60
C THR A 35 1.33 35.72 -0.91
N VAL A 36 1.33 36.26 -2.12
CA VAL A 36 2.18 37.38 -2.54
C VAL A 36 1.32 38.65 -2.52
N SER A 37 1.72 39.64 -1.72
CA SER A 37 1.06 40.95 -1.66
C SER A 37 2.11 42.06 -1.58
N GLY A 38 2.32 42.75 -2.70
CA GLY A 38 3.29 43.83 -2.87
C GLY A 38 4.73 43.32 -2.90
N GLN A 39 5.44 43.42 -1.78
CA GLN A 39 6.82 42.92 -1.61
C GLN A 39 6.91 41.86 -0.51
N THR A 40 5.79 41.51 0.11
CA THR A 40 5.72 40.54 1.20
C THR A 40 5.18 39.23 0.65
N ILE A 41 5.84 38.13 1.02
CA ILE A 41 5.43 36.77 0.67
C ILE A 41 5.25 36.03 2.00
N THR A 42 4.06 35.48 2.22
CA THR A 42 3.75 34.68 3.41
C THR A 42 3.30 33.29 3.00
N ALA A 43 3.68 32.27 3.78
CA ALA A 43 3.18 30.91 3.64
C ALA A 43 2.29 30.55 4.82
N ASP A 44 1.22 29.84 4.50
CA ASP A 44 0.30 29.19 5.43
C ASP A 44 0.75 27.74 5.57
N ILE A 45 1.34 27.39 6.72
CA ILE A 45 1.98 26.09 6.96
C ILE A 45 1.30 25.35 8.11
N VAL A 46 0.94 24.10 7.87
CA VAL A 46 0.36 23.21 8.87
C VAL A 46 1.41 22.17 9.24
N TRP A 47 1.76 22.06 10.52
CA TRP A 47 2.71 21.06 11.00
C TRP A 47 2.08 19.67 11.10
N SER A 48 2.89 18.64 11.22
CA SER A 48 2.43 17.26 11.43
C SER A 48 1.82 16.99 12.81
N SER A 49 1.82 17.98 13.71
CA SER A 49 1.39 17.85 15.11
C SER A 49 0.66 19.10 15.60
N PRO A 50 -0.33 18.97 16.50
CA PRO A 50 -0.98 20.09 17.19
C PRO A 50 -0.12 20.69 18.32
N ASN A 51 1.01 20.07 18.64
CA ASN A 51 1.83 20.42 19.80
C ASN A 51 3.00 21.34 19.43
N TYR A 52 2.85 22.18 18.40
CA TYR A 52 3.78 23.27 18.14
C TYR A 52 3.20 24.57 18.69
N ASP A 53 3.87 25.11 19.71
CA ASP A 53 3.36 26.24 20.49
C ASP A 53 3.69 27.57 19.81
N PHE A 54 4.88 27.69 19.21
CA PHE A 54 5.29 28.88 18.46
C PHE A 54 6.44 28.60 17.50
N MET A 55 6.60 29.46 16.51
CA MET A 55 7.75 29.48 15.60
C MET A 55 8.59 30.75 15.75
N MET A 56 9.89 30.63 15.51
CA MET A 56 10.83 31.74 15.39
C MET A 56 11.34 31.82 13.95
N VAL A 57 11.09 32.93 13.27
CA VAL A 57 11.58 33.20 11.91
C VAL A 57 12.31 34.53 11.89
N ASP A 58 13.59 34.52 11.49
CA ASP A 58 14.48 35.70 11.53
C ASP A 58 14.46 36.43 12.90
N GLY A 59 14.32 35.67 14.00
CA GLY A 59 14.28 36.19 15.38
C GLY A 59 12.92 36.77 15.82
N VAL A 60 11.88 36.67 14.99
CA VAL A 60 10.51 37.09 15.31
C VAL A 60 9.67 35.87 15.66
N ARG A 61 8.87 35.98 16.72
CA ARG A 61 7.97 34.93 17.21
C ARG A 61 6.61 34.98 16.50
N TYR A 62 6.12 33.82 16.06
CA TYR A 62 4.82 33.60 15.45
C TYR A 62 4.05 32.56 16.25
N GLU A 63 2.80 32.88 16.60
CA GLU A 63 1.88 31.98 17.29
C GLU A 63 0.99 31.26 16.26
N PRO A 64 0.44 30.08 16.57
CA PRO A 64 -0.47 29.38 15.66
C PRO A 64 -1.75 30.20 15.42
N VAL A 65 -2.29 30.12 14.21
CA VAL A 65 -3.50 30.86 13.78
C VAL A 65 -4.78 30.07 14.04
N ASN A 66 -4.66 28.77 14.30
CA ASN A 66 -5.76 27.87 14.64
C ASN A 66 -5.77 27.51 16.13
N SER A 67 -6.89 26.97 16.58
CA SER A 67 -7.08 26.48 17.97
C SER A 67 -7.53 25.02 18.03
N GLU A 68 -7.77 24.39 16.88
CA GLU A 68 -8.17 23.00 16.71
C GLU A 68 -7.42 22.42 15.50
N GLY A 69 -7.06 21.14 15.56
CA GLY A 69 -6.24 20.49 14.52
C GLY A 69 -4.73 20.69 14.73
N ASN A 70 -3.93 20.32 13.73
CA ASN A 70 -2.49 20.48 13.78
C ASN A 70 -2.08 21.95 13.75
N SER A 71 -0.96 22.32 14.37
CA SER A 71 -0.57 23.72 14.50
C SER A 71 -0.32 24.36 13.14
N GLU A 72 -1.09 25.40 12.83
CA GLU A 72 -1.06 26.16 11.59
C GLU A 72 -0.42 27.52 11.86
N PHE A 73 0.54 27.94 11.03
CA PHE A 73 1.23 29.22 11.16
C PHE A 73 1.23 29.98 9.84
N ILE A 74 1.07 31.29 9.91
CA ILE A 74 1.30 32.19 8.79
C ILE A 74 2.63 32.91 9.01
N ILE A 75 3.65 32.56 8.22
CA ILE A 75 5.02 33.08 8.38
C ILE A 75 5.52 33.76 7.10
N PRO A 76 6.42 34.77 7.19
CA PRO A 76 7.08 35.32 6.00
C PRO A 76 8.10 34.33 5.43
N VAL A 77 8.13 34.19 4.11
CA VAL A 77 8.99 33.21 3.42
C VAL A 77 9.78 33.82 2.25
N LYS A 78 10.83 33.11 1.83
CA LYS A 78 11.64 33.44 0.65
C LYS A 78 11.57 32.27 -0.33
N LEU A 79 10.84 32.45 -1.43
CA LEU A 79 10.68 31.41 -2.45
C LEU A 79 12.02 31.07 -3.13
N GLY A 80 12.23 29.79 -3.40
CA GLY A 80 13.43 29.24 -4.03
C GLY A 80 14.69 29.30 -3.17
N LYS A 81 14.57 29.59 -1.86
CA LYS A 81 15.70 29.68 -0.92
C LYS A 81 15.40 28.91 0.35
N GLU A 82 16.44 28.29 0.88
CA GLU A 82 16.43 27.73 2.23
C GLU A 82 16.33 28.85 3.27
N MET A 83 15.54 28.60 4.31
CA MET A 83 15.38 29.49 5.46
C MET A 83 15.44 28.70 6.76
N SER A 84 16.29 29.14 7.68
CA SER A 84 16.34 28.58 9.03
C SER A 84 15.18 29.12 9.86
N VAL A 85 14.48 28.23 10.53
CA VAL A 85 13.41 28.54 11.48
C VAL A 85 13.64 27.72 12.75
N GLN A 86 13.04 28.15 13.85
CA GLN A 86 12.94 27.32 15.05
C GLN A 86 11.47 27.10 15.38
N ALA A 87 11.10 25.90 15.80
CA ALA A 87 9.74 25.62 16.25
C ALA A 87 9.78 24.96 17.63
N ASP A 88 8.99 25.50 18.55
CA ASP A 88 8.87 24.96 19.90
C ASP A 88 7.77 23.90 19.92
N THR A 89 8.11 22.71 20.43
CA THR A 89 7.15 21.62 20.57
C THR A 89 7.05 21.11 22.00
N THR A 90 5.82 20.84 22.42
CA THR A 90 5.48 20.25 23.71
C THR A 90 5.10 18.77 23.61
N ALA A 91 5.21 18.17 22.42
CA ALA A 91 4.90 16.76 22.17
C ALA A 91 5.70 15.77 23.05
N MET A 92 6.86 16.20 23.58
CA MET A 92 7.76 15.39 24.39
C MET A 92 7.65 15.66 25.90
N SER A 93 6.52 16.16 26.39
CA SER A 93 6.24 16.47 27.81
C SER A 93 7.01 17.66 28.42
N THR A 94 8.12 18.08 27.80
CA THR A 94 8.81 19.35 28.05
C THR A 94 8.92 20.17 26.77
N PRO A 95 8.80 21.52 26.80
CA PRO A 95 9.00 22.35 25.61
C PRO A 95 10.43 22.22 25.06
N HIS A 96 10.54 21.92 23.77
CA HIS A 96 11.80 21.87 23.04
C HIS A 96 11.75 22.79 21.84
N LEU A 97 12.65 23.78 21.81
CA LEU A 97 12.88 24.63 20.65
C LEU A 97 13.86 23.93 19.70
N ILE A 98 13.38 23.55 18.52
CA ILE A 98 14.13 22.75 17.55
C ILE A 98 14.41 23.57 16.30
N ASP A 99 15.63 23.49 15.78
CA ASP A 99 16.05 24.14 14.53
C ASP A 99 15.62 23.32 13.30
N TYR A 100 15.02 23.99 12.33
CA TYR A 100 14.63 23.45 11.04
C TYR A 100 15.09 24.35 9.90
N THR A 101 15.19 23.78 8.71
CA THR A 101 15.38 24.49 7.44
C THR A 101 14.19 24.22 6.55
N LEU A 102 13.53 25.29 6.10
CA LEU A 102 12.41 25.22 5.17
C LEU A 102 12.83 25.72 3.80
N LYS A 103 12.30 25.13 2.72
CA LYS A 103 12.43 25.62 1.35
C LYS A 103 11.07 25.58 0.66
N PHE A 104 10.68 26.68 0.05
CA PHE A 104 9.39 26.85 -0.62
C PHE A 104 9.59 27.03 -2.13
N GLU A 105 8.91 26.24 -2.95
CA GLU A 105 8.96 26.33 -4.42
C GLU A 105 7.54 26.41 -4.97
N VAL A 106 7.24 27.47 -5.74
CA VAL A 106 5.91 27.65 -6.35
C VAL A 106 5.71 26.60 -7.43
N ILE A 107 4.56 25.95 -7.40
CA ILE A 107 4.16 24.94 -8.39
C ILE A 107 3.56 25.68 -9.59
N ASP A 108 4.12 25.47 -10.78
CA ASP A 108 3.67 26.18 -12.00
C ASP A 108 2.33 25.59 -12.50
N GLY A 109 1.23 26.24 -12.12
CA GLY A 109 -0.11 25.89 -12.62
C GLY A 109 -1.27 26.44 -11.81
N GLY A 110 -1.55 27.75 -11.93
CA GLY A 110 -2.88 28.32 -11.65
C GLY A 110 -3.31 28.42 -10.18
N GLU A 111 -4.23 29.34 -9.91
CA GLU A 111 -4.83 29.61 -8.60
C GLU A 111 -5.33 28.32 -7.91
N ALA A 112 -5.06 28.19 -6.61
CA ALA A 112 -5.51 27.06 -5.82
C ALA A 112 -7.05 27.06 -5.66
N ASP A 113 -7.71 26.15 -6.37
CA ASP A 113 -9.09 25.76 -6.11
C ASP A 113 -9.06 24.52 -5.18
N PRO A 114 -9.57 24.60 -3.94
CA PRO A 114 -9.45 23.53 -2.96
C PRO A 114 -10.33 22.29 -3.23
N GLU A 115 -10.99 22.18 -4.39
CA GLU A 115 -11.82 21.02 -4.76
C GLU A 115 -11.28 20.14 -5.90
N ALA A 116 -10.03 20.32 -6.35
CA ALA A 116 -9.45 19.48 -7.41
C ALA A 116 -8.61 18.31 -6.84
N SER A 117 -9.29 17.24 -6.39
CA SER A 117 -8.66 15.92 -6.22
C SER A 117 -8.25 15.37 -7.60
N GLY A 118 -7.01 15.59 -8.01
CA GLY A 118 -6.48 15.14 -9.30
C GLY A 118 -5.24 14.27 -9.13
N GLU A 119 -5.29 13.06 -9.69
CA GLU A 119 -4.25 12.00 -9.64
C GLU A 119 -2.81 12.45 -10.01
N GLY A 120 -2.63 13.61 -10.66
CA GLY A 120 -1.30 14.14 -10.99
C GLY A 120 -0.53 14.76 -9.82
N ALA A 121 -1.21 15.16 -8.74
CA ALA A 121 -0.54 15.66 -7.52
C ALA A 121 0.00 14.53 -6.62
N LEU A 122 -0.51 13.30 -6.81
CA LEU A 122 -0.06 12.10 -6.12
C LEU A 122 1.26 11.59 -6.71
N GLU A 123 1.37 11.53 -8.04
CA GLU A 123 2.58 11.05 -8.75
C GLU A 123 3.83 11.89 -8.41
N GLU A 124 3.69 13.20 -8.24
CA GLU A 124 4.82 14.08 -7.90
C GLU A 124 5.18 14.06 -6.40
N ALA A 125 4.23 13.69 -5.54
CA ALA A 125 4.45 13.49 -4.11
C ALA A 125 5.10 12.13 -3.82
N GLU A 126 4.71 11.08 -4.56
CA GLU A 126 5.26 9.72 -4.44
C GLU A 126 6.74 9.68 -4.85
N SER A 127 7.11 10.32 -5.97
CA SER A 127 8.51 10.41 -6.42
C SER A 127 9.44 11.11 -5.41
N LYS A 128 8.93 12.09 -4.64
CA LYS A 128 9.73 12.86 -3.66
C LYS A 128 9.83 12.17 -2.30
N VAL A 129 8.86 11.33 -1.94
CA VAL A 129 8.92 10.47 -0.74
C VAL A 129 9.88 9.29 -0.97
N GLU A 130 9.88 8.69 -2.16
CA GLU A 130 10.78 7.58 -2.52
C GLU A 130 12.26 8.00 -2.49
N ALA A 131 12.59 9.14 -3.11
CA ALA A 131 13.96 9.66 -3.13
C ALA A 131 14.47 9.99 -1.71
N ALA A 132 13.57 10.34 -0.79
CA ALA A 132 13.89 10.59 0.61
C ALA A 132 14.05 9.28 1.42
N ILE A 133 13.35 8.20 1.04
CA ILE A 133 13.50 6.86 1.63
C ILE A 133 14.82 6.24 1.17
N ASP A 134 15.14 6.26 -0.13
CA ASP A 134 16.41 5.75 -0.67
C ASP A 134 17.62 6.51 -0.12
N GLU A 135 17.52 7.83 0.05
CA GLU A 135 18.59 8.64 0.65
C GLU A 135 18.72 8.37 2.15
N ALA A 136 17.61 8.11 2.86
CA ALA A 136 17.62 7.71 4.28
C ALA A 136 18.19 6.31 4.51
N GLU A 137 17.86 5.33 3.66
CA GLU A 137 18.45 3.97 3.68
C GLU A 137 19.97 4.02 3.43
N SER A 138 20.43 4.92 2.57
CA SER A 138 21.87 5.06 2.28
C SER A 138 22.68 5.72 3.42
N LEU A 139 22.02 6.38 4.37
CA LEU A 139 22.64 7.12 5.48
C LEU A 139 22.67 6.34 6.80
N LEU A 140 22.05 5.16 6.87
CA LEU A 140 21.99 4.30 8.05
C LEU A 140 23.19 3.35 8.11
N GLU A 141 24.38 3.88 8.42
CA GLU A 141 25.58 3.06 8.60
C GLU A 141 25.60 2.24 9.92
N HIS A 142 24.49 2.10 10.66
CA HIS A 142 24.35 1.21 11.82
C HIS A 142 22.92 0.58 11.87
N GLU A 143 22.49 -0.14 10.84
CA GLU A 143 21.29 -1.00 10.96
C GLU A 143 21.63 -2.22 11.83
N GLU A 144 20.89 -2.41 12.93
CA GLU A 144 20.85 -3.70 13.62
C GLU A 144 20.27 -4.73 12.65
N SER A 145 20.90 -5.90 12.52
CA SER A 145 20.37 -6.92 11.63
C SER A 145 19.05 -7.47 12.18
N GLU A 146 18.15 -7.96 11.32
CA GLU A 146 16.91 -8.61 11.76
C GLU A 146 17.19 -9.75 12.78
N GLU A 147 18.32 -10.46 12.63
CA GLU A 147 18.76 -11.48 13.57
C GLU A 147 19.08 -10.91 14.96
N ASP A 148 19.65 -9.70 15.02
CA ASP A 148 19.91 -8.98 16.27
C ASP A 148 18.59 -8.56 16.93
N ILE A 149 17.65 -7.99 16.17
CA ILE A 149 16.35 -7.56 16.68
C ILE A 149 15.54 -8.76 17.20
N VAL A 150 15.49 -9.86 16.44
CA VAL A 150 14.79 -11.08 16.86
C VAL A 150 15.49 -11.72 18.07
N GLY A 151 16.82 -11.78 18.08
CA GLY A 151 17.60 -12.25 19.23
C GLY A 151 17.30 -11.43 20.49
N PHE A 152 17.19 -10.12 20.30
CA PHE A 152 16.84 -9.18 21.35
C PHE A 152 15.40 -9.38 21.89
N ILE A 153 14.40 -9.48 21.00
CA ILE A 153 13.00 -9.75 21.37
C ILE A 153 12.90 -11.05 22.17
N THR A 154 13.55 -12.11 21.70
CA THR A 154 13.50 -13.43 22.33
C THR A 154 14.17 -13.44 23.71
N GLU A 155 15.29 -12.73 23.90
CA GLU A 155 15.92 -12.53 25.21
C GLU A 155 14.97 -11.82 26.19
N ARG A 156 14.32 -10.74 25.76
CA ARG A 156 13.35 -10.01 26.60
C ARG A 156 12.15 -10.84 27.00
N LEU A 157 11.62 -11.63 26.06
CA LEU A 157 10.51 -12.54 26.31
C LEU A 157 10.92 -13.72 27.20
N GLY A 158 12.23 -13.95 27.39
CA GLY A 158 12.75 -15.14 28.05
C GLY A 158 12.38 -16.42 27.28
N LYS A 159 12.26 -16.32 25.97
CA LYS A 159 11.88 -17.40 25.05
C LYS A 159 13.04 -17.70 24.12
N LYS A 160 13.22 -18.96 23.74
CA LYS A 160 14.18 -19.33 22.70
C LYS A 160 13.47 -19.62 21.40
N ILE A 161 14.15 -19.36 20.29
CA ILE A 161 13.74 -19.85 18.97
C ILE A 161 13.92 -21.37 18.96
N VAL A 162 12.83 -22.09 18.71
CA VAL A 162 12.77 -23.53 18.50
C VAL A 162 13.09 -23.87 17.05
N SER A 163 12.48 -23.13 16.12
CA SER A 163 12.70 -23.25 14.68
C SER A 163 12.27 -21.98 13.97
N THR A 164 12.71 -21.83 12.72
CA THR A 164 12.18 -20.84 11.78
C THR A 164 11.52 -21.62 10.65
N ASP A 165 10.32 -21.22 10.24
CA ASP A 165 9.61 -21.89 9.16
C ASP A 165 10.33 -21.67 7.83
N ASP A 166 10.28 -22.67 6.96
CA ASP A 166 10.86 -22.59 5.62
C ASP A 166 9.96 -21.73 4.71
N ILE A 167 10.44 -20.53 4.43
CA ILE A 167 9.84 -19.56 3.51
C ILE A 167 10.79 -19.43 2.32
N THR A 168 10.37 -19.92 1.15
CA THR A 168 11.26 -20.10 0.00
C THR A 168 11.11 -19.00 -1.06
N TYR A 169 9.91 -18.45 -1.21
CA TYR A 169 9.54 -17.55 -2.29
C TYR A 169 9.15 -16.16 -1.81
N ALA A 170 8.52 -16.06 -0.63
CA ALA A 170 8.19 -14.78 -0.03
C ALA A 170 9.42 -14.14 0.58
N THR A 171 9.57 -12.83 0.40
CA THR A 171 10.61 -12.01 1.02
C THR A 171 10.06 -11.03 2.04
N GLY A 172 8.73 -10.83 2.06
CA GLY A 172 8.08 -9.85 2.89
C GLY A 172 7.78 -10.29 4.33
N PHE A 173 8.09 -11.53 4.71
CA PHE A 173 7.91 -12.01 6.09
C PHE A 173 8.83 -13.18 6.47
N LYS A 174 9.01 -13.38 7.78
CA LYS A 174 9.55 -14.63 8.38
C LYS A 174 8.72 -15.06 9.57
N ILE A 175 8.73 -16.37 9.86
CA ILE A 175 7.98 -16.97 10.98
C ILE A 175 8.97 -17.71 11.89
N TYR A 176 9.11 -17.25 13.13
CA TYR A 176 9.93 -17.86 14.16
C TYR A 176 9.04 -18.56 15.19
N ARG A 177 9.27 -19.86 15.39
CA ARG A 177 8.61 -20.66 16.43
C ARG A 177 9.40 -20.54 17.71
N LEU A 178 8.75 -20.10 18.79
CA LEU A 178 9.39 -19.86 20.08
C LEU A 178 8.93 -20.88 21.13
N GLU A 179 9.70 -21.05 22.20
CA GLU A 179 9.37 -21.97 23.28
C GLU A 179 7.99 -21.68 23.92
N GLY A 180 7.22 -22.74 24.14
CA GLY A 180 5.89 -22.66 24.74
C GLY A 180 4.83 -22.15 23.78
N ASP A 181 4.89 -22.55 22.51
CA ASP A 181 3.89 -22.35 21.45
C ASP A 181 3.64 -20.88 21.05
N TYR A 182 4.59 -20.00 21.36
CA TYR A 182 4.62 -18.63 20.83
C TYR A 182 5.12 -18.63 19.39
N VAL A 183 4.62 -17.69 18.59
CA VAL A 183 5.10 -17.46 17.23
C VAL A 183 5.43 -15.98 17.08
N LEU A 184 6.59 -15.66 16.50
CA LEU A 184 6.96 -14.31 16.12
C LEU A 184 6.96 -14.22 14.60
N ILE A 185 6.20 -13.29 14.03
CA ILE A 185 6.17 -13.02 12.60
C ILE A 185 6.86 -11.68 12.37
N SER A 186 7.97 -11.64 11.65
CA SER A 186 8.54 -10.37 11.15
C SER A 186 7.98 -10.09 9.77
N VAL A 187 7.77 -8.82 9.45
CA VAL A 187 7.33 -8.37 8.13
C VAL A 187 8.21 -7.24 7.61
N ARG A 188 8.10 -6.94 6.30
CA ARG A 188 8.98 -6.04 5.55
C ARG A 188 9.17 -4.63 6.14
N ASP A 189 8.18 -4.10 6.84
CA ASP A 189 8.23 -2.75 7.43
C ASP A 189 8.77 -2.71 8.87
N SER A 190 9.55 -3.73 9.25
CA SER A 190 10.15 -3.88 10.58
C SER A 190 9.12 -3.98 11.71
N ARG A 191 7.87 -4.34 11.41
CA ARG A 191 6.90 -4.77 12.41
C ARG A 191 7.09 -6.23 12.78
N TYR A 192 6.84 -6.50 14.06
CA TYR A 192 6.91 -7.82 14.64
C TYR A 192 5.58 -8.18 15.29
N TYR A 193 5.02 -9.33 14.94
CA TYR A 193 3.76 -9.83 15.50
C TYR A 193 4.04 -11.03 16.40
N LEU A 194 3.81 -10.86 17.71
CA LEU A 194 3.92 -11.95 18.68
C LEU A 194 2.56 -12.61 18.87
N ILE A 195 2.40 -13.80 18.31
CA ILE A 195 1.24 -14.66 18.53
C ILE A 195 1.42 -15.39 19.87
N ILE A 196 0.50 -15.14 20.79
CA ILE A 196 0.52 -15.63 22.17
C ILE A 196 -0.49 -16.78 22.30
N PRO A 197 -0.08 -17.96 22.82
CA PRO A 197 -0.99 -19.09 23.00
C PRO A 197 -2.04 -18.81 24.09
N GLU A 198 -3.16 -19.55 23.99
CA GLU A 198 -4.30 -19.49 24.91
C GLU A 198 -3.87 -19.70 26.38
N ASP A 199 -4.62 -19.11 27.32
CA ASP A 199 -4.43 -19.24 28.78
C ASP A 199 -3.07 -18.77 29.33
N THR A 200 -2.26 -18.07 28.52
CA THR A 200 -0.98 -17.57 29.00
C THR A 200 -1.15 -16.28 29.81
N THR A 201 -1.10 -16.41 31.15
CA THR A 201 -0.78 -15.28 32.03
C THR A 201 0.64 -14.81 31.71
N VAL A 202 0.75 -13.67 31.03
CA VAL A 202 2.04 -13.09 30.68
C VAL A 202 2.66 -12.44 31.91
N SER A 203 3.21 -13.23 32.82
CA SER A 203 3.99 -12.72 33.95
C SER A 203 5.38 -12.33 33.48
N GLY A 204 5.71 -11.03 33.52
CA GLY A 204 7.05 -10.52 33.18
C GLY A 204 7.12 -9.58 31.98
N LEU A 205 6.01 -9.41 31.24
CA LEU A 205 5.83 -8.23 30.39
C LEU A 205 5.14 -7.15 31.26
N PRO A 206 5.66 -5.91 31.32
CA PRO A 206 5.03 -4.82 32.07
C PRO A 206 3.55 -4.74 31.66
N GLU A 207 2.64 -4.54 32.63
CA GLU A 207 1.18 -4.60 32.47
C GLU A 207 0.76 -4.36 31.02
N LEU A 208 0.52 -5.46 30.29
CA LEU A 208 0.00 -5.43 28.93
C LEU A 208 -1.34 -4.70 29.02
N GLY A 209 -1.32 -3.39 28.78
CA GLY A 209 -2.50 -2.69 28.32
C GLY A 209 -3.04 -3.47 27.12
N GLU A 210 -4.36 -3.62 27.08
CA GLU A 210 -5.04 -4.26 25.95
C GLU A 210 -4.49 -3.68 24.63
N GLY A 211 -3.82 -4.50 23.82
CA GLY A 211 -3.51 -4.18 22.42
C GLY A 211 -2.03 -4.13 21.98
N ILE A 212 -1.09 -3.58 22.76
CA ILE A 212 0.28 -3.33 22.23
C ILE A 212 1.34 -3.44 23.33
N VAL A 213 2.43 -4.14 23.04
CA VAL A 213 3.68 -3.95 23.80
C VAL A 213 4.59 -3.05 22.98
N SER A 214 4.47 -1.73 23.17
CA SER A 214 5.55 -0.85 22.73
C SER A 214 6.74 -1.13 23.65
N LEU A 215 7.63 -2.02 23.19
CA LEU A 215 8.91 -2.25 23.83
C LEU A 215 9.80 -1.03 23.52
N SER A 216 9.66 0.06 24.25
CA SER A 216 10.73 1.06 24.30
C SER A 216 11.02 1.52 25.74
N PRO A 217 12.32 1.57 26.14
CA PRO A 217 13.49 1.71 25.30
C PRO A 217 14.38 0.45 25.22
N ILE A 218 14.76 0.06 24.00
CA ILE A 218 15.90 -0.83 23.74
C ILE A 218 16.73 -0.21 22.62
N GLY A 219 17.56 0.78 22.93
CA GLY A 219 18.57 1.30 21.99
C GLY A 219 18.03 2.09 20.78
N ASP A 220 16.91 1.65 20.20
CA ASP A 220 16.32 2.09 18.96
C ASP A 220 14.80 2.32 19.16
N PRO A 221 14.30 3.54 18.90
CA PRO A 221 12.89 3.88 19.01
C PRO A 221 11.99 3.38 17.85
N ASP A 222 12.52 2.64 16.89
CA ASP A 222 11.83 2.28 15.64
C ASP A 222 11.39 0.80 15.53
N VAL A 223 11.51 -0.01 16.60
CA VAL A 223 11.02 -1.42 16.63
C VAL A 223 9.61 -1.53 17.24
N GLU A 224 8.64 -1.95 16.43
CA GLU A 224 7.23 -2.11 16.83
C GLU A 224 6.84 -3.59 17.03
N LEU A 225 6.48 -3.99 18.26
CA LEU A 225 6.00 -5.33 18.61
C LEU A 225 4.49 -5.32 18.90
N VAL A 226 3.72 -5.96 18.03
CA VAL A 226 2.28 -6.11 18.15
C VAL A 226 1.96 -7.48 18.75
N ALA A 227 1.22 -7.49 19.87
CA ALA A 227 0.84 -8.73 20.53
C ALA A 227 -0.55 -9.19 20.05
N VAL A 228 -0.66 -10.43 19.59
CA VAL A 228 -1.91 -11.04 19.13
C VAL A 228 -2.18 -12.27 19.97
N ARG A 229 -3.32 -12.32 20.66
CA ARG A 229 -3.67 -13.45 21.54
C ARG A 229 -4.50 -14.47 20.79
N ARG A 230 -4.25 -15.76 21.05
CA ARG A 230 -5.12 -16.86 20.65
C ARG A 230 -6.14 -17.19 21.76
N PRO A 231 -7.32 -17.75 21.42
CA PRO A 231 -7.81 -17.95 20.05
C PRO A 231 -8.14 -16.61 19.35
N ILE A 232 -8.05 -16.59 18.02
CA ILE A 232 -8.51 -15.47 17.19
C ILE A 232 -9.82 -15.92 16.59
N ASP A 233 -10.94 -15.43 17.13
CA ASP A 233 -12.28 -15.88 16.77
C ASP A 233 -13.08 -14.79 16.02
N SER A 234 -12.60 -13.54 16.08
CA SER A 234 -13.25 -12.38 15.46
C SER A 234 -12.24 -11.48 14.73
N ILE A 235 -12.26 -11.52 13.39
CA ILE A 235 -11.38 -10.72 12.53
C ILE A 235 -12.19 -9.63 11.81
N TYR A 236 -11.64 -8.42 11.79
CA TYR A 236 -11.96 -7.41 10.78
C TYR A 236 -10.99 -7.51 9.61
N LEU A 237 -11.49 -7.76 8.41
CA LEU A 237 -10.67 -7.94 7.22
C LEU A 237 -10.93 -6.84 6.20
N ALA A 238 -9.98 -5.90 6.08
CA ALA A 238 -9.97 -4.87 5.04
C ALA A 238 -9.00 -5.16 3.89
N ALA A 239 -8.03 -6.07 4.10
CA ALA A 239 -7.17 -6.56 3.03
C ALA A 239 -7.95 -7.52 2.09
N SER A 240 -8.55 -6.99 1.03
CA SER A 240 -9.46 -7.77 0.17
C SER A 240 -8.80 -8.99 -0.51
N ALA A 241 -7.49 -8.93 -0.80
CA ALA A 241 -6.72 -10.03 -1.37
C ALA A 241 -6.58 -11.24 -0.42
N VAL A 242 -6.82 -11.05 0.87
CA VAL A 242 -6.58 -12.05 1.92
C VAL A 242 -7.82 -12.92 2.15
N MET A 243 -9.02 -12.46 1.82
CA MET A 243 -10.27 -13.22 2.02
C MET A 243 -10.22 -14.58 1.34
N CYS A 244 -9.69 -14.65 0.12
CA CYS A 244 -9.54 -15.91 -0.61
C CYS A 244 -8.55 -16.89 0.06
N GLN A 245 -7.64 -16.42 0.90
CA GLN A 245 -6.70 -17.26 1.64
C GLN A 245 -7.42 -17.92 2.81
N PHE A 246 -8.25 -17.17 3.54
CA PHE A 246 -9.13 -17.72 4.58
C PHE A 246 -10.18 -18.68 4.00
N ASP A 247 -10.73 -18.38 2.82
CA ASP A 247 -11.62 -19.29 2.08
C ASP A 247 -10.91 -20.63 1.79
N ALA A 248 -9.71 -20.55 1.21
CA ALA A 248 -8.97 -21.73 0.77
C ALA A 248 -8.58 -22.68 1.91
N ILE A 249 -8.43 -22.17 3.13
CA ILE A 249 -8.08 -22.95 4.33
C ILE A 249 -9.28 -23.25 5.24
N ASP A 250 -10.51 -22.98 4.78
CA ASP A 250 -11.75 -23.21 5.53
C ASP A 250 -11.76 -22.48 6.89
N ALA A 251 -11.51 -21.16 6.84
CA ALA A 251 -11.41 -20.26 8.00
C ALA A 251 -12.17 -18.93 7.82
N ILE A 252 -13.07 -18.82 6.83
CA ILE A 252 -13.89 -17.61 6.63
C ILE A 252 -14.76 -17.30 7.85
N ASP A 253 -15.14 -18.32 8.62
CA ASP A 253 -15.94 -18.19 9.82
C ASP A 253 -15.26 -17.35 10.91
N LEU A 254 -13.93 -17.19 10.88
CA LEU A 254 -13.20 -16.28 11.78
C LEU A 254 -13.40 -14.80 11.42
N ILE A 255 -13.81 -14.49 10.19
CA ILE A 255 -14.00 -13.12 9.73
C ILE A 255 -15.43 -12.69 10.05
N LYS A 256 -15.59 -11.73 10.97
CA LYS A 256 -16.90 -11.21 11.38
C LYS A 256 -17.22 -9.90 10.68
N LEU A 257 -16.20 -9.10 10.37
CA LEU A 257 -16.34 -7.80 9.74
C LEU A 257 -15.50 -7.71 8.46
N SER A 258 -16.10 -7.23 7.39
CA SER A 258 -15.45 -7.00 6.10
C SER A 258 -15.28 -5.51 5.84
N GLY A 259 -14.10 -5.12 5.36
CA GLY A 259 -13.84 -3.79 4.82
C GLY A 259 -14.34 -3.58 3.38
N THR A 260 -14.86 -4.62 2.75
CA THR A 260 -15.39 -4.62 1.38
C THR A 260 -16.88 -4.95 1.40
N GLN A 261 -17.68 -4.25 0.60
CA GLN A 261 -19.12 -4.50 0.54
C GLN A 261 -19.42 -5.78 -0.23
N ARG A 262 -20.60 -6.35 0.03
CA ARG A 262 -21.08 -7.60 -0.58
C ARG A 262 -20.94 -7.61 -2.11
N ASP A 263 -21.35 -6.54 -2.77
CA ASP A 263 -21.39 -6.47 -4.22
C ASP A 263 -20.00 -6.27 -4.85
N ASP A 264 -19.02 -5.82 -4.07
CA ASP A 264 -17.64 -5.62 -4.48
C ASP A 264 -16.76 -6.87 -4.29
N TRP A 265 -17.29 -7.91 -3.64
CA TRP A 265 -16.58 -9.18 -3.47
C TRP A 265 -16.55 -9.98 -4.78
N TYR A 266 -15.44 -10.68 -5.02
CA TYR A 266 -15.32 -11.74 -6.03
C TYR A 266 -15.09 -13.12 -5.40
N VAL A 267 -15.05 -13.18 -4.07
CA VAL A 267 -14.99 -14.41 -3.28
C VAL A 267 -16.41 -14.81 -2.91
N ASP A 268 -16.93 -15.87 -3.55
CA ASP A 268 -18.33 -16.30 -3.35
C ASP A 268 -18.64 -16.64 -1.89
N ALA A 269 -17.71 -17.29 -1.19
CA ALA A 269 -17.88 -17.61 0.22
C ALA A 269 -18.02 -16.35 1.11
N ALA A 270 -17.41 -15.21 0.73
CA ALA A 270 -17.62 -13.94 1.43
C ALA A 270 -19.04 -13.39 1.16
N LYS A 271 -19.52 -13.46 -0.08
CA LYS A 271 -20.90 -13.07 -0.42
C LYS A 271 -21.91 -13.91 0.33
N ASP A 272 -21.72 -15.23 0.33
CA ASP A 272 -22.59 -16.18 1.00
C ASP A 272 -22.61 -15.93 2.52
N ALA A 273 -21.45 -15.66 3.13
CA ALA A 273 -21.34 -15.30 4.54
C ALA A 273 -22.04 -13.97 4.87
N MET A 274 -21.97 -12.98 3.96
CA MET A 274 -22.68 -11.70 4.11
C MET A 274 -24.19 -11.86 3.96
N ASP A 275 -24.63 -12.67 3.00
CA ASP A 275 -26.05 -12.99 2.79
C ASP A 275 -26.64 -13.77 3.97
N ALA A 276 -25.84 -14.63 4.60
CA ALA A 276 -26.21 -15.36 5.81
C ALA A 276 -26.15 -14.49 7.09
N GLY A 277 -25.52 -13.33 7.03
CA GLY A 277 -25.32 -12.43 8.18
C GLY A 277 -24.25 -12.88 9.17
N SER A 278 -23.43 -13.89 8.83
CA SER A 278 -22.27 -14.31 9.62
C SER A 278 -21.05 -13.42 9.40
N LEU A 279 -21.00 -12.70 8.27
CA LEU A 279 -20.05 -11.64 7.94
C LEU A 279 -20.82 -10.33 7.75
N LEU A 280 -20.40 -9.25 8.40
CA LEU A 280 -21.03 -7.93 8.25
C LEU A 280 -20.07 -6.95 7.59
N TYR A 281 -20.60 -5.89 6.98
CA TYR A 281 -19.76 -4.79 6.50
C TYR A 281 -19.37 -3.89 7.67
N GLY A 282 -18.06 -3.83 7.96
CA GLY A 282 -17.48 -3.11 9.10
C GLY A 282 -16.83 -1.76 8.72
N GLY A 283 -17.16 -1.19 7.55
CA GLY A 283 -16.54 0.03 7.04
C GLY A 283 -15.19 -0.22 6.35
N LYS A 284 -14.78 0.66 5.44
CA LYS A 284 -13.51 0.54 4.70
C LYS A 284 -12.29 0.82 5.60
N TYR A 285 -11.09 0.41 5.18
CA TYR A 285 -9.84 0.64 5.93
C TYR A 285 -9.63 2.08 6.42
N SER A 286 -10.02 3.08 5.63
CA SER A 286 -9.86 4.51 5.98
C SER A 286 -10.98 5.08 6.85
N ALA A 287 -12.06 4.32 7.03
CA ALA A 287 -13.21 4.71 7.83
C ALA A 287 -13.93 3.47 8.41
N PRO A 288 -13.26 2.70 9.29
CA PRO A 288 -13.86 1.53 9.90
C PRO A 288 -14.96 1.92 10.91
N ASP A 289 -15.92 1.01 11.08
CA ASP A 289 -16.97 1.10 12.09
C ASP A 289 -16.46 0.58 13.43
N TYR A 290 -15.84 1.48 14.19
CA TYR A 290 -15.27 1.18 15.50
C TYR A 290 -16.30 0.68 16.52
N GLU A 291 -17.55 1.16 16.45
CA GLU A 291 -18.60 0.71 17.37
C GLU A 291 -18.93 -0.75 17.08
N MET A 292 -19.02 -1.12 15.80
CA MET A 292 -19.25 -2.49 15.39
C MET A 292 -18.07 -3.41 15.74
N MET A 293 -16.83 -2.92 15.61
CA MET A 293 -15.63 -3.68 16.00
C MET A 293 -15.64 -4.04 17.49
N VAL A 294 -16.01 -3.09 18.35
CA VAL A 294 -16.14 -3.33 19.80
C VAL A 294 -17.34 -4.25 20.08
N ASP A 295 -18.49 -4.05 19.42
CA ASP A 295 -19.68 -4.91 19.60
C ASP A 295 -19.45 -6.37 19.15
N LYS A 296 -18.54 -6.58 18.19
CA LYS A 296 -18.16 -7.91 17.69
C LYS A 296 -16.92 -8.49 18.34
N ASP A 297 -16.42 -7.86 19.41
CA ASP A 297 -15.23 -8.30 20.15
C ASP A 297 -14.08 -8.65 19.19
N VAL A 298 -13.74 -7.75 18.26
CA VAL A 298 -12.70 -8.01 17.24
C VAL A 298 -11.34 -8.21 17.91
N ASP A 299 -10.73 -9.37 17.66
CA ASP A 299 -9.43 -9.78 18.18
C ASP A 299 -8.27 -9.26 17.34
N LEU A 300 -8.50 -9.05 16.03
CA LEU A 300 -7.48 -8.68 15.07
C LEU A 300 -8.08 -7.93 13.87
N ALA A 301 -7.48 -6.79 13.52
CA ALA A 301 -7.67 -6.15 12.23
C ALA A 301 -6.59 -6.64 11.25
N ILE A 302 -6.98 -7.05 10.05
CA ILE A 302 -6.07 -7.38 8.95
C ILE A 302 -6.30 -6.38 7.81
N ASP A 303 -5.31 -5.53 7.60
CA ASP A 303 -5.30 -4.47 6.60
C ASP A 303 -4.21 -4.71 5.57
N ASN A 304 -4.31 -4.08 4.40
CA ASN A 304 -3.20 -4.02 3.45
C ASN A 304 -2.41 -2.74 3.66
N THR A 305 -1.32 -2.54 2.92
CA THR A 305 -0.43 -1.38 3.06
C THR A 305 -1.11 -0.01 2.87
N MET A 306 -2.33 0.07 2.31
CA MET A 306 -3.06 1.34 2.22
C MET A 306 -3.35 1.96 3.58
N ILE A 307 -3.43 1.15 4.64
CA ILE A 307 -3.64 1.62 6.00
C ILE A 307 -2.49 2.54 6.49
N LEU A 308 -1.31 2.43 5.89
CA LEU A 308 -0.14 3.26 6.22
C LEU A 308 -0.33 4.73 5.81
N HIS A 309 -1.23 5.00 4.86
CA HIS A 309 -1.67 6.36 4.53
C HIS A 309 -2.76 6.89 5.49
N SER A 310 -3.19 6.09 6.46
CA SER A 310 -4.22 6.40 7.45
C SER A 310 -3.75 6.04 8.87
N PRO A 311 -2.60 6.55 9.35
CA PRO A 311 -2.03 6.17 10.65
C PRO A 311 -2.97 6.43 11.83
N LYS A 312 -3.83 7.45 11.73
CA LYS A 312 -4.87 7.75 12.73
C LYS A 312 -5.89 6.62 12.91
N VAL A 313 -6.11 5.79 11.89
CA VAL A 313 -6.96 4.61 12.00
C VAL A 313 -6.27 3.55 12.84
N ILE A 314 -5.00 3.27 12.57
CA ILE A 314 -4.16 2.33 13.35
C ILE A 314 -4.15 2.78 14.81
N GLU A 315 -3.78 4.03 15.10
CA GLU A 315 -3.76 4.60 16.45
C GLU A 315 -5.12 4.46 17.19
N LYS A 316 -6.22 4.47 16.46
CA LYS A 316 -7.56 4.34 17.05
C LYS A 316 -7.92 2.88 17.32
N LEU A 317 -7.60 1.95 16.42
CA LEU A 317 -7.75 0.51 16.65
C LEU A 317 -6.91 0.08 17.87
N GLU A 318 -5.69 0.59 17.93
CA GLU A 318 -4.76 0.46 19.04
C GLU A 318 -5.34 0.93 20.38
N LYS A 319 -5.93 2.13 20.43
CA LYS A 319 -6.61 2.65 21.63
C LYS A 319 -7.82 1.82 22.06
N LEU A 320 -8.40 1.04 21.14
CA LEU A 320 -9.49 0.11 21.41
C LEU A 320 -8.98 -1.29 21.79
N GLY A 321 -7.65 -1.49 21.84
CA GLY A 321 -7.04 -2.78 22.16
C GLY A 321 -7.06 -3.78 21.00
N ILE A 322 -7.34 -3.33 19.78
CA ILE A 322 -7.44 -4.16 18.58
C ILE A 322 -6.10 -4.10 17.83
N PRO A 323 -5.27 -5.17 17.84
CA PRO A 323 -4.02 -5.20 17.08
C PRO A 323 -4.32 -5.14 15.57
N THR A 324 -3.41 -4.51 14.82
CA THR A 324 -3.52 -4.39 13.36
C THR A 324 -2.36 -5.12 12.67
N PHE A 325 -2.67 -6.19 11.92
CA PHE A 325 -1.73 -6.89 11.06
C PHE A 325 -1.76 -6.31 9.65
N VAL A 326 -0.60 -5.90 9.12
CA VAL A 326 -0.47 -5.31 7.79
C VAL A 326 0.02 -6.37 6.80
N ASP A 327 -0.81 -6.66 5.81
CA ASP A 327 -0.50 -7.53 4.68
C ASP A 327 0.40 -6.81 3.66
N TRP A 328 1.57 -7.41 3.42
CA TRP A 328 2.55 -6.96 2.41
C TRP A 328 2.59 -7.88 1.18
N SER A 329 1.65 -8.83 1.04
CA SER A 329 1.67 -9.81 -0.04
C SER A 329 1.70 -9.22 -1.46
N SER A 330 1.21 -7.99 -1.66
CA SER A 330 1.26 -7.31 -2.95
C SER A 330 2.65 -6.79 -3.35
N TYR A 331 3.60 -6.76 -2.42
CA TYR A 331 4.99 -6.32 -2.64
C TYR A 331 5.94 -7.49 -2.92
N GLU A 332 5.41 -8.70 -2.96
CA GLU A 332 6.16 -9.88 -3.36
C GLU A 332 6.48 -9.84 -4.84
N GLU A 333 7.74 -10.07 -5.18
CA GLU A 333 8.21 -10.00 -6.57
C GLU A 333 7.74 -11.18 -7.44
N SER A 334 7.29 -12.27 -6.79
CA SER A 334 6.89 -13.49 -7.47
C SER A 334 5.47 -13.94 -7.09
N ILE A 335 4.82 -14.61 -8.05
CA ILE A 335 3.51 -15.24 -7.88
C ILE A 335 3.53 -16.21 -6.69
N LEU A 336 4.61 -16.98 -6.56
CA LEU A 336 4.78 -17.93 -5.45
C LEU A 336 5.06 -17.24 -4.12
N GLY A 337 5.75 -16.10 -4.13
CA GLY A 337 5.95 -15.28 -2.93
C GLY A 337 4.62 -14.78 -2.39
N ARG A 338 3.80 -14.17 -3.25
CA ARG A 338 2.45 -13.72 -2.88
C ARG A 338 1.56 -14.87 -2.37
N LEU A 339 1.65 -16.05 -3.00
CA LEU A 339 0.92 -17.24 -2.57
C LEU A 339 1.39 -17.77 -1.20
N GLU A 340 2.69 -17.66 -0.89
CA GLU A 340 3.29 -18.20 0.34
C GLU A 340 2.81 -17.50 1.62
N TRP A 341 2.26 -16.28 1.51
CA TRP A 341 1.56 -15.58 2.60
C TRP A 341 0.39 -16.39 3.19
N ILE A 342 -0.14 -17.39 2.47
CA ILE A 342 -1.11 -18.34 3.04
C ILE A 342 -0.61 -19.01 4.33
N LYS A 343 0.71 -19.17 4.47
CA LYS A 343 1.33 -19.72 5.70
C LYS A 343 1.10 -18.80 6.90
N VAL A 344 1.19 -17.48 6.72
CA VAL A 344 0.88 -16.49 7.77
C VAL A 344 -0.56 -16.64 8.22
N TYR A 345 -1.52 -16.68 7.29
CA TYR A 345 -2.93 -16.84 7.66
C TYR A 345 -3.24 -18.22 8.24
N GLY A 346 -2.51 -19.26 7.83
CA GLY A 346 -2.52 -20.57 8.47
C GLY A 346 -2.10 -20.50 9.95
N VAL A 347 -1.04 -19.74 10.26
CA VAL A 347 -0.65 -19.46 11.66
C VAL A 347 -1.76 -18.70 12.37
N LEU A 348 -2.26 -17.59 11.83
CA LEU A 348 -3.26 -16.76 12.50
C LEU A 348 -4.57 -17.52 12.79
N SER A 349 -5.02 -18.37 11.86
CA SER A 349 -6.24 -19.16 11.98
C SER A 349 -6.08 -20.52 12.67
N GLY A 350 -4.85 -20.97 12.92
CA GLY A 350 -4.58 -22.34 13.40
C GLY A 350 -4.79 -23.44 12.34
N LYS A 351 -4.79 -23.08 11.06
CA LYS A 351 -5.02 -23.95 9.88
C LYS A 351 -3.74 -24.20 9.07
N GLU A 352 -2.62 -24.43 9.76
CA GLU A 352 -1.30 -24.53 9.11
C GLU A 352 -1.19 -25.74 8.16
N ASP A 353 -1.82 -26.87 8.49
CA ASP A 353 -1.85 -28.07 7.65
C ASP A 353 -2.64 -27.84 6.35
N GLU A 354 -3.80 -27.18 6.46
CA GLU A 354 -4.62 -26.78 5.32
C GLU A 354 -3.88 -25.76 4.44
N ALA A 355 -3.25 -24.75 5.05
CA ALA A 355 -2.44 -23.77 4.35
C ALA A 355 -1.28 -24.42 3.57
N ALA A 356 -0.54 -25.34 4.19
CA ALA A 356 0.55 -26.07 3.56
C ALA A 356 0.07 -26.89 2.35
N LYS A 357 -1.10 -27.53 2.47
CA LYS A 357 -1.71 -28.31 1.37
C LYS A 357 -2.11 -27.42 0.20
N VAL A 358 -2.79 -26.30 0.47
CA VAL A 358 -3.21 -25.34 -0.57
C VAL A 358 -1.98 -24.75 -1.26
N PHE A 359 -0.98 -24.31 -0.49
CA PHE A 359 0.27 -23.79 -1.01
C PHE A 359 0.92 -24.79 -1.98
N LEU A 360 1.08 -26.05 -1.57
CA LEU A 360 1.71 -27.08 -2.41
C LEU A 360 0.92 -27.34 -3.70
N GLN A 361 -0.41 -27.39 -3.61
CA GLN A 361 -1.27 -27.60 -4.77
C GLN A 361 -1.13 -26.45 -5.79
N GLN A 362 -1.18 -25.20 -5.32
CA GLN A 362 -1.09 -24.03 -6.19
C GLN A 362 0.33 -23.83 -6.73
N LYS A 363 1.35 -24.14 -5.93
CA LYS A 363 2.74 -24.17 -6.37
C LYS A 363 2.94 -25.15 -7.54
N GLN A 364 2.40 -26.36 -7.43
CA GLN A 364 2.46 -27.35 -8.51
C GLN A 364 1.79 -26.85 -9.80
N MET A 365 0.70 -26.07 -9.68
CA MET A 365 0.06 -25.45 -10.84
C MET A 365 0.95 -24.39 -11.48
N VAL A 366 1.58 -23.51 -10.69
CA VAL A 366 2.53 -22.51 -11.20
C VAL A 366 3.71 -23.19 -11.90
N GLU A 367 4.30 -24.22 -11.29
CA GLU A 367 5.42 -24.97 -11.86
C GLU A 367 5.04 -25.76 -13.13
N ALA A 368 3.75 -26.07 -13.30
CA ALA A 368 3.23 -26.74 -14.48
C ALA A 368 2.78 -25.77 -15.59
N VAL A 369 2.77 -24.45 -15.36
CA VAL A 369 2.51 -23.47 -16.41
C VAL A 369 3.54 -23.65 -17.51
N ASP A 370 3.07 -23.81 -18.75
CA ASP A 370 3.96 -23.85 -19.90
C ASP A 370 4.60 -22.46 -20.08
N ALA A 371 5.84 -22.31 -19.62
CA ALA A 371 6.65 -21.11 -19.85
C ALA A 371 6.92 -20.83 -21.35
N GLY A 372 6.48 -21.73 -22.24
CA GLY A 372 6.45 -21.55 -23.69
C GLY A 372 5.13 -21.05 -24.25
N ALA A 373 4.04 -20.99 -23.47
CA ALA A 373 2.69 -20.72 -23.95
C ALA A 373 2.58 -19.39 -24.73
N LEU A 374 3.29 -18.36 -24.25
CA LEU A 374 3.34 -17.03 -24.86
C LEU A 374 4.70 -16.67 -25.42
N LYS A 375 5.55 -17.67 -25.68
CA LYS A 375 6.93 -17.44 -26.11
C LYS A 375 6.98 -16.61 -27.40
N GLY A 376 7.63 -15.46 -27.30
CA GLY A 376 7.79 -14.54 -28.43
C GLY A 376 6.54 -13.72 -28.74
N LYS A 377 5.52 -13.73 -27.86
CA LYS A 377 4.35 -12.85 -27.94
C LYS A 377 4.55 -11.63 -27.07
N SER A 378 4.34 -10.47 -27.67
CA SER A 378 4.32 -9.19 -26.99
C SER A 378 2.93 -8.85 -26.47
N VAL A 379 2.84 -8.39 -25.22
CA VAL A 379 1.57 -8.16 -24.52
C VAL A 379 1.56 -6.76 -23.91
N ALA A 380 0.52 -5.97 -24.15
CA ALA A 380 0.28 -4.72 -23.44
C ALA A 380 -1.02 -4.79 -22.62
N VAL A 381 -0.99 -4.21 -21.42
CA VAL A 381 -2.11 -4.21 -20.46
C VAL A 381 -2.60 -2.78 -20.29
N PHE A 382 -3.91 -2.55 -20.33
CA PHE A 382 -4.47 -1.21 -20.17
C PHE A 382 -5.92 -1.20 -19.69
N SER A 383 -6.37 -0.08 -19.18
CA SER A 383 -7.78 0.31 -19.11
C SER A 383 -7.94 1.77 -19.53
N VAL A 384 -9.16 2.21 -19.80
CA VAL A 384 -9.46 3.62 -20.12
C VAL A 384 -10.23 4.22 -18.96
N ASN A 385 -9.66 5.21 -18.30
CA ASN A 385 -10.33 5.87 -17.18
C ASN A 385 -11.41 6.86 -17.65
N THR A 386 -12.18 7.39 -16.70
CA THR A 386 -13.25 8.38 -16.96
C THR A 386 -12.78 9.69 -17.61
N ARG A 387 -11.47 9.98 -17.58
CA ARG A 387 -10.84 11.14 -18.22
C ARG A 387 -10.26 10.81 -19.61
N HIS A 388 -10.60 9.65 -20.17
CA HIS A 388 -10.10 9.14 -21.45
C HIS A 388 -8.57 8.98 -21.51
N GLN A 389 -7.94 8.74 -20.37
CA GLN A 389 -6.52 8.41 -20.27
C GLN A 389 -6.33 6.91 -20.15
N ILE A 390 -5.13 6.45 -20.50
CA ILE A 390 -4.76 5.04 -20.41
C ILE A 390 -4.16 4.79 -19.03
N CYS A 391 -4.77 3.88 -18.26
CA CYS A 391 -4.14 3.34 -17.06
C CYS A 391 -3.47 2.01 -17.44
N THR A 392 -2.14 1.95 -17.35
CA THR A 392 -1.34 0.77 -17.70
C THR A 392 -0.51 0.33 -16.50
N LYS A 393 0.18 -0.83 -16.62
CA LYS A 393 0.86 -1.48 -15.49
C LYS A 393 2.37 -1.28 -15.52
N LYS A 394 2.97 -1.28 -14.33
CA LYS A 394 4.41 -1.37 -14.15
C LYS A 394 4.86 -2.84 -14.09
N GLY A 395 6.16 -3.09 -14.20
CA GLY A 395 6.74 -4.43 -14.23
C GLY A 395 6.52 -5.22 -12.94
N ASN A 396 6.33 -4.54 -11.82
CA ASN A 396 5.98 -5.12 -10.52
C ASN A 396 4.49 -5.51 -10.37
N ASP A 397 3.60 -5.22 -11.32
CA ASP A 397 2.18 -5.60 -11.22
C ASP A 397 1.98 -7.12 -11.30
N TYR A 398 1.05 -7.62 -10.49
CA TYR A 398 0.75 -9.04 -10.39
C TYR A 398 0.33 -9.69 -11.73
N LEU A 399 -0.47 -9.01 -12.55
CA LEU A 399 -0.85 -9.52 -13.88
C LEU A 399 0.35 -9.57 -14.82
N VAL A 400 1.28 -8.61 -14.71
CA VAL A 400 2.53 -8.60 -15.49
C VAL A 400 3.39 -9.80 -15.11
N LYS A 401 3.58 -10.08 -13.81
CA LYS A 401 4.32 -11.28 -13.37
C LYS A 401 3.71 -12.59 -13.90
N ILE A 402 2.38 -12.65 -14.01
CA ILE A 402 1.68 -13.80 -14.61
C ILE A 402 1.98 -13.93 -16.11
N ILE A 403 1.94 -12.84 -16.86
CA ILE A 403 2.27 -12.81 -18.30
C ILE A 403 3.70 -13.30 -18.53
N GLU A 404 4.65 -12.80 -17.73
CA GLU A 404 6.07 -13.18 -17.81
C GLU A 404 6.28 -14.66 -17.45
N ALA A 405 5.61 -15.16 -16.41
CA ALA A 405 5.67 -16.58 -16.04
C ALA A 405 5.16 -17.52 -17.15
N ALA A 406 4.21 -17.07 -17.97
CA ALA A 406 3.73 -17.80 -19.14
C ALA A 406 4.62 -17.62 -20.40
N GLY A 407 5.75 -16.92 -20.27
CA GLY A 407 6.73 -16.71 -21.34
C GLY A 407 6.45 -15.52 -22.27
N GLY A 408 5.47 -14.68 -21.92
CA GLY A 408 5.12 -13.49 -22.68
C GLY A 408 6.09 -12.35 -22.42
N THR A 409 6.23 -11.44 -23.38
CA THR A 409 6.99 -10.20 -23.21
C THR A 409 6.03 -9.07 -22.93
N TYR A 410 6.00 -8.58 -21.69
CA TYR A 410 5.22 -7.39 -21.35
C TYR A 410 5.86 -6.14 -21.98
N LEU A 411 5.03 -5.33 -22.65
CA LEU A 411 5.44 -4.06 -23.21
C LEU A 411 5.18 -2.96 -22.19
N MET A 412 6.24 -2.51 -21.53
CA MET A 412 6.18 -1.41 -20.56
C MET A 412 6.28 -0.05 -21.29
N PRO A 413 5.59 1.00 -20.83
CA PRO A 413 5.74 2.34 -21.41
C PRO A 413 7.18 2.86 -21.34
N GLU A 414 7.59 3.64 -22.34
CA GLU A 414 8.91 4.28 -22.33
C GLU A 414 9.06 5.23 -21.14
N GLY A 415 10.22 5.17 -20.46
CA GLY A 415 10.54 6.06 -19.34
C GLY A 415 9.86 5.71 -18.02
N VAL A 416 9.05 4.63 -17.98
CA VAL A 416 8.51 4.07 -16.75
C VAL A 416 9.47 3.04 -16.20
N SER A 417 9.74 3.10 -14.89
CA SER A 417 10.53 2.13 -14.14
C SER A 417 9.75 1.58 -12.96
N ASP A 418 10.21 0.45 -12.44
CA ASP A 418 9.78 -0.13 -11.17
C ASP A 418 10.53 0.51 -9.98
N ASP A 419 10.89 1.79 -10.11
CA ASP A 419 11.61 2.58 -9.11
C ASP A 419 10.74 2.94 -7.90
N ASN A 420 9.43 2.66 -7.99
CA ASN A 420 8.52 2.77 -6.87
C ASN A 420 7.59 1.57 -6.73
N ASN A 421 6.94 1.49 -5.58
CA ASN A 421 5.99 0.43 -5.25
C ASN A 421 4.61 0.56 -5.92
N GLN A 422 4.40 1.56 -6.79
CA GLN A 422 3.17 1.65 -7.56
C GLN A 422 3.16 0.60 -8.66
N SER A 423 2.04 -0.10 -8.82
CA SER A 423 1.88 -1.12 -9.86
C SER A 423 1.25 -0.58 -11.15
N GLN A 424 0.90 0.70 -11.19
CA GLN A 424 0.24 1.32 -12.34
C GLN A 424 0.72 2.74 -12.60
N VAL A 425 0.46 3.21 -13.83
CA VAL A 425 0.75 4.58 -14.27
C VAL A 425 -0.33 5.05 -15.25
N THR A 426 -0.65 6.33 -15.21
CA THR A 426 -1.59 6.94 -16.16
C THR A 426 -0.84 7.67 -17.27
N ILE A 427 -1.13 7.32 -18.52
CA ILE A 427 -0.47 7.89 -19.70
C ILE A 427 -1.51 8.36 -20.73
N SER A 428 -1.07 9.16 -21.71
CA SER A 428 -1.93 9.55 -22.82
C SER A 428 -2.16 8.38 -23.79
N VAL A 429 -3.23 8.46 -24.57
CA VAL A 429 -3.53 7.47 -25.64
C VAL A 429 -2.41 7.45 -26.68
N GLU A 430 -1.81 8.60 -27.01
CA GLU A 430 -0.69 8.69 -27.95
C GLU A 430 0.56 7.99 -27.41
N ALA A 431 0.85 8.13 -26.11
CA ALA A 431 1.97 7.44 -25.48
C ALA A 431 1.76 5.92 -25.51
N PHE A 432 0.54 5.46 -25.19
CA PHE A 432 0.18 4.05 -25.31
C PHE A 432 0.33 3.52 -26.74
N TYR A 433 -0.13 4.29 -27.72
CA TYR A 433 -0.02 3.94 -29.15
C TYR A 433 1.42 3.70 -29.60
N GLN A 434 2.39 4.49 -29.12
CA GLN A 434 3.78 4.38 -29.56
C GLN A 434 4.38 2.99 -29.32
N TYR A 435 4.07 2.37 -28.17
CA TYR A 435 4.68 1.10 -27.80
C TYR A 435 3.73 -0.09 -27.98
N ALA A 436 2.41 0.10 -27.86
CA ALA A 436 1.46 -1.01 -27.87
C ALA A 436 0.80 -1.28 -29.24
N ARG A 437 0.96 -0.39 -30.24
CA ARG A 437 0.34 -0.57 -31.58
C ARG A 437 0.68 -1.91 -32.22
N GLU A 438 1.94 -2.34 -32.10
CA GLU A 438 2.45 -3.59 -32.70
C GLU A 438 2.36 -4.79 -31.75
N ALA A 439 1.74 -4.63 -30.57
CA ALA A 439 1.56 -5.73 -29.63
C ALA A 439 0.80 -6.89 -30.29
N ASP A 440 1.26 -8.11 -30.05
CA ASP A 440 0.55 -9.32 -30.48
C ASP A 440 -0.78 -9.47 -29.75
N ILE A 441 -0.82 -9.05 -28.48
CA ILE A 441 -1.94 -9.23 -27.57
C ILE A 441 -2.18 -7.92 -26.79
N LEU A 442 -3.45 -7.52 -26.68
CA LEU A 442 -3.89 -6.49 -25.74
C LEU A 442 -4.75 -7.11 -24.65
N ILE A 443 -4.52 -6.69 -23.40
CA ILE A 443 -5.33 -7.08 -22.26
C ILE A 443 -5.99 -5.84 -21.65
N TYR A 444 -7.31 -5.77 -21.73
CA TYR A 444 -8.11 -4.79 -21.02
C TYR A 444 -8.30 -5.21 -19.56
N ASN A 445 -7.87 -4.37 -18.64
CA ASN A 445 -7.94 -4.62 -17.20
C ASN A 445 -9.25 -4.07 -16.61
N ALA A 446 -10.24 -4.95 -16.40
CA ALA A 446 -11.57 -4.56 -15.94
C ALA A 446 -11.73 -4.54 -14.41
N VAL A 447 -10.66 -4.17 -13.70
CA VAL A 447 -10.65 -4.13 -12.23
C VAL A 447 -11.31 -2.88 -11.69
N ILE A 448 -11.00 -1.74 -12.30
CA ILE A 448 -11.48 -0.42 -11.88
C ILE A 448 -12.59 0.04 -12.83
N GLU A 449 -12.36 -0.13 -14.14
CA GLU A 449 -13.24 0.37 -15.19
C GLU A 449 -13.93 -0.80 -15.90
N ASP A 450 -15.21 -0.63 -16.22
CA ASP A 450 -15.95 -1.65 -16.97
C ASP A 450 -15.28 -1.92 -18.33
N ALA A 451 -15.26 -3.19 -18.70
CA ALA A 451 -14.76 -3.59 -20.00
C ALA A 451 -15.70 -3.11 -21.13
N PRO A 452 -15.16 -2.74 -22.31
CA PRO A 452 -15.97 -2.58 -23.50
C PRO A 452 -16.76 -3.87 -23.81
N GLY A 453 -17.98 -3.73 -24.34
CA GLY A 453 -18.83 -4.86 -24.68
C GLY A 453 -18.34 -5.65 -25.90
N SER A 454 -17.56 -5.01 -26.78
CA SER A 454 -17.04 -5.58 -28.02
C SER A 454 -15.78 -4.87 -28.51
N LEU A 455 -15.10 -5.45 -29.49
CA LEU A 455 -14.00 -4.82 -30.23
C LEU A 455 -14.44 -3.53 -30.91
N SER A 456 -15.70 -3.45 -31.36
CA SER A 456 -16.26 -2.24 -31.96
C SER A 456 -16.46 -1.14 -30.93
N ASP A 457 -16.84 -1.48 -29.70
CA ASP A 457 -16.99 -0.53 -28.61
C ASP A 457 -15.62 0.00 -28.19
N LEU A 458 -14.61 -0.87 -28.10
CA LEU A 458 -13.22 -0.46 -27.85
C LEU A 458 -12.71 0.49 -28.94
N ALA A 459 -12.90 0.16 -30.23
CA ALA A 459 -12.55 1.03 -31.34
C ALA A 459 -13.35 2.35 -31.36
N GLY A 460 -14.50 2.38 -30.68
CA GLY A 460 -15.32 3.58 -30.49
C GLY A 460 -14.86 4.47 -29.33
N MET A 461 -14.05 3.96 -28.39
CA MET A 461 -13.52 4.74 -27.26
C MET A 461 -12.51 5.79 -27.71
N ASP A 462 -11.63 5.43 -28.66
CA ASP A 462 -10.70 6.34 -29.33
C ASP A 462 -10.38 5.84 -30.74
N SER A 463 -10.24 6.78 -31.69
CA SER A 463 -10.00 6.47 -33.10
C SER A 463 -8.71 5.68 -33.37
N THR A 464 -7.73 5.76 -32.46
CA THR A 464 -6.45 5.06 -32.60
C THR A 464 -6.55 3.58 -32.33
N PHE A 465 -7.54 3.10 -31.55
CA PHE A 465 -7.64 1.67 -31.20
C PHE A 465 -7.84 0.77 -32.42
N GLY A 466 -8.49 1.25 -33.48
CA GLY A 466 -8.65 0.49 -34.73
C GLY A 466 -7.33 0.20 -35.47
N ASP A 467 -6.26 0.91 -35.12
CA ASP A 467 -4.95 0.75 -35.78
C ASP A 467 -4.04 -0.29 -35.11
N PHE A 468 -4.39 -0.79 -33.92
CA PHE A 468 -3.60 -1.78 -33.18
C PHE A 468 -3.69 -3.15 -33.84
N GLU A 469 -2.56 -3.84 -33.98
CA GLU A 469 -2.52 -5.16 -34.64
C GLU A 469 -3.35 -6.21 -33.88
N ALA A 470 -3.31 -6.19 -32.56
CA ALA A 470 -4.17 -7.00 -31.69
C ALA A 470 -5.68 -6.74 -31.94
N VAL A 471 -6.11 -5.49 -32.12
CA VAL A 471 -7.53 -5.17 -32.39
C VAL A 471 -7.94 -5.68 -33.77
N LYS A 472 -7.08 -5.51 -34.79
CA LYS A 472 -7.36 -6.00 -36.16
C LYS A 472 -7.41 -7.52 -36.27
N SER A 473 -6.55 -8.20 -35.51
CA SER A 473 -6.49 -9.68 -35.46
C SER A 473 -7.50 -10.28 -34.48
N GLY A 474 -8.12 -9.44 -33.64
CA GLY A 474 -9.05 -9.86 -32.60
C GLY A 474 -8.36 -10.43 -31.35
N GLU A 475 -7.04 -10.31 -31.21
CA GLU A 475 -6.26 -10.75 -30.04
C GLU A 475 -6.34 -9.75 -28.88
N VAL A 476 -7.57 -9.38 -28.51
CA VAL A 476 -7.87 -8.53 -27.34
C VAL A 476 -8.58 -9.39 -26.30
N TYR A 477 -8.10 -9.31 -25.07
CA TYR A 477 -8.60 -10.07 -23.94
C TYR A 477 -9.01 -9.13 -22.82
N VAL A 478 -9.91 -9.59 -21.96
CA VAL A 478 -10.36 -8.85 -20.78
C VAL A 478 -10.05 -9.68 -19.56
N VAL A 479 -9.38 -9.08 -18.58
CA VAL A 479 -9.17 -9.65 -17.25
C VAL A 479 -10.20 -9.11 -16.28
N SER A 480 -10.80 -10.02 -15.52
CA SER A 480 -11.82 -9.74 -14.49
C SER A 480 -11.21 -9.06 -13.25
N GLY A 481 -12.00 -8.19 -12.60
CA GLY A 481 -11.67 -7.57 -11.32
C GLY A 481 -11.35 -8.56 -10.19
N SER A 482 -11.79 -9.82 -10.32
CA SER A 482 -11.53 -10.89 -9.36
C SER A 482 -10.05 -11.22 -9.17
N LEU A 483 -9.19 -10.93 -10.16
CA LEU A 483 -7.79 -11.34 -10.15
C LEU A 483 -7.03 -10.86 -8.90
N TYR A 484 -7.31 -9.64 -8.44
CA TYR A 484 -6.58 -9.04 -7.32
C TYR A 484 -7.12 -9.46 -5.94
N GLN A 485 -8.33 -10.03 -5.88
CA GLN A 485 -8.92 -10.60 -4.64
C GLN A 485 -8.59 -12.09 -4.46
N LEU A 486 -7.98 -12.75 -5.45
CA LEU A 486 -7.83 -14.22 -5.50
C LEU A 486 -6.36 -14.67 -5.43
N ALA A 487 -5.58 -14.07 -4.53
CA ALA A 487 -4.16 -14.40 -4.31
C ALA A 487 -3.90 -15.89 -4.01
N SER A 488 -4.83 -16.58 -3.34
CA SER A 488 -4.74 -18.03 -3.06
C SER A 488 -4.90 -18.90 -4.32
N LYS A 489 -5.42 -18.33 -5.42
CA LYS A 489 -5.62 -19.03 -6.70
C LYS A 489 -4.54 -18.70 -7.72
N SER A 490 -3.41 -18.19 -7.27
CA SER A 490 -2.28 -17.76 -8.09
C SER A 490 -1.87 -18.75 -9.19
N GLY A 491 -1.79 -20.04 -8.88
CA GLY A 491 -1.46 -21.07 -9.87
C GLY A 491 -2.57 -21.32 -10.88
N SER A 492 -3.82 -21.38 -10.42
CA SER A 492 -4.99 -21.52 -11.30
C SER A 492 -5.17 -20.32 -12.23
N ILE A 493 -4.89 -19.10 -11.75
CA ILE A 493 -4.91 -17.87 -12.55
C ILE A 493 -3.80 -17.91 -13.60
N ALA A 494 -2.56 -18.22 -13.20
CA ALA A 494 -1.44 -18.27 -14.13
C ALA A 494 -1.66 -19.29 -15.26
N GLN A 495 -2.16 -20.48 -14.91
CA GLN A 495 -2.56 -21.47 -15.91
C GLN A 495 -3.68 -20.97 -16.83
N SER A 496 -4.72 -20.34 -16.27
CA SER A 496 -5.86 -19.82 -17.05
C SER A 496 -5.46 -18.72 -18.02
N VAL A 497 -4.56 -17.83 -17.60
CA VAL A 497 -4.02 -16.78 -18.47
C VAL A 497 -3.19 -17.40 -19.59
N GLY A 498 -2.31 -18.37 -19.28
CA GLY A 498 -1.57 -19.11 -20.29
C GLY A 498 -2.46 -19.79 -21.33
N GLU A 499 -3.47 -20.54 -20.89
CA GLU A 499 -4.40 -21.28 -21.75
C GLU A 499 -5.27 -20.37 -22.64
N VAL A 500 -5.70 -19.21 -22.15
CA VAL A 500 -6.53 -18.29 -22.95
C VAL A 500 -5.67 -17.53 -23.95
N LEU A 501 -4.51 -17.05 -23.52
CA LEU A 501 -3.62 -16.28 -24.38
C LEU A 501 -2.88 -17.15 -25.42
N SER A 502 -2.73 -18.47 -25.17
CA SER A 502 -2.25 -19.43 -26.18
C SER A 502 -3.34 -19.89 -27.16
N GLY A 503 -4.61 -19.53 -26.91
CA GLY A 503 -5.76 -19.92 -27.72
C GLY A 503 -6.29 -21.33 -27.44
N GLU A 504 -5.84 -21.99 -26.36
CA GLU A 504 -6.38 -23.29 -25.92
C GLU A 504 -7.82 -23.18 -25.39
N LYS A 505 -8.17 -22.04 -24.78
CA LYS A 505 -9.52 -21.73 -24.29
C LYS A 505 -9.98 -20.35 -24.73
N GLU A 506 -11.28 -20.21 -25.02
CA GLU A 506 -11.87 -18.89 -25.34
C GLU A 506 -12.15 -18.03 -24.09
N LYS A 507 -12.36 -18.67 -22.94
CA LYS A 507 -12.75 -18.02 -21.68
C LYS A 507 -12.42 -18.90 -20.48
N THR A 508 -12.04 -18.25 -19.38
CA THR A 508 -11.97 -18.79 -18.02
C THR A 508 -12.72 -17.85 -17.07
N ASP A 509 -12.67 -18.14 -15.76
CA ASP A 509 -13.24 -17.27 -14.73
C ASP A 509 -12.46 -15.95 -14.56
N TYR A 510 -11.22 -15.89 -15.06
CA TYR A 510 -10.31 -14.75 -14.85
C TYR A 510 -10.10 -13.92 -16.10
N ILE A 511 -10.13 -14.56 -17.27
CA ILE A 511 -9.78 -13.91 -18.54
C ILE A 511 -10.63 -14.47 -19.69
N TYR A 512 -11.05 -13.60 -20.61
CA TYR A 512 -11.80 -13.98 -21.80
C TYR A 512 -11.43 -13.13 -23.00
N LYS A 513 -11.61 -13.68 -24.22
CA LYS A 513 -11.39 -12.94 -25.46
C LYS A 513 -12.54 -11.95 -25.73
N LEU A 514 -12.22 -10.68 -25.96
CA LEU A 514 -13.17 -9.65 -26.37
C LEU A 514 -13.64 -9.93 -27.81
N LYS A 515 -14.96 -9.94 -28.02
CA LYS A 515 -15.56 -10.33 -29.30
C LYS A 515 -15.84 -9.16 -30.24
#